data_AF-A0A836C6T1-F1
#
_entry.id   AF-A0A836C6T1-F1
#
_cell.length_a   1.000
_cell.length_b   1.000
_cell.length_c   1.000
_cell.angle_alpha   90.00
_cell.angle_beta   90.00
_cell.angle_gamma   90.00
#
_symmetry.space_group_name_H-M   'P 1'
#
loop_
_entity.id
_entity.type
_entity.pdbx_description
1 polymer ?
#
loop_
_entity_poly.entity_id
_entity_poly.type
_entity_poly.pdbx_seq_one_letter_code
_entity_poly.pdbx_strand_id
1 'polypeptide(L)'
;MRLRVTEAVASLLEEAASCSSVPKDVRDSAAKLRGADGIPWDDLKSIVEAYRKASPSKPVYLHKLCSPGDVLLPSPPARERNPELVARLAKLQEQVDNKRYSDMVSDITEKERKADELRSGLLPTSRHQLTYGAHVLVAMFTCWSVAYYTTKWYLKWDERWAGMAGVVGLTAGLVVETLLLIIRSAEIVPLEERMPDLFDKHKVAAAYAAVAEMKKKEREAAKAGRGKGKGQGKGDGKGKAGAEAAPVESKKAR
;
A
#
# COMPACT_ATOMS: atom_id res chain seq x y z
N MET A 1 -15.34 32.29 -24.14
CA MET A 1 -14.17 32.81 -23.39
C MET A 1 -14.68 33.48 -22.12
N ARG A 2 -14.13 33.15 -20.95
CA ARG A 2 -14.55 33.75 -19.67
C ARG A 2 -13.49 34.73 -19.18
N LEU A 3 -13.92 35.89 -18.73
CA LEU A 3 -13.08 36.91 -18.13
C LEU A 3 -13.30 36.95 -16.63
N ARG A 4 -12.23 37.15 -15.86
CA ARG A 4 -12.31 37.43 -14.44
C ARG A 4 -13.00 38.76 -14.21
N VAL A 5 -13.79 38.85 -13.15
CA VAL A 5 -14.39 40.12 -12.73
C VAL A 5 -13.34 40.97 -12.02
N THR A 6 -12.91 42.03 -12.70
CA THR A 6 -12.08 43.09 -12.13
C THR A 6 -12.97 44.16 -11.48
N GLU A 7 -12.40 44.98 -10.59
CA GLU A 7 -13.15 46.06 -9.92
C GLU A 7 -13.81 47.03 -10.92
N ALA A 8 -13.13 47.30 -12.04
CA ALA A 8 -13.66 48.14 -13.12
C ALA A 8 -14.91 47.51 -13.76
N VAL A 9 -14.89 46.20 -14.01
CA VAL A 9 -16.04 45.47 -14.56
C VAL A 9 -17.18 45.39 -13.53
N ALA A 10 -16.88 45.19 -12.25
CA ALA A 10 -17.87 45.20 -11.18
C ALA A 10 -18.59 46.55 -11.08
N SER A 11 -17.84 47.66 -11.10
CA SER A 11 -18.43 49.02 -11.08
C SER A 11 -19.34 49.29 -12.29
N LEU A 12 -18.93 48.83 -13.49
CA LEU A 12 -19.74 48.96 -14.70
C LEU A 12 -21.04 48.14 -14.59
N LEU A 13 -21.00 46.93 -14.03
CA LEU A 13 -22.20 46.10 -13.85
C LEU A 13 -23.18 46.73 -12.87
N GLU A 14 -22.70 47.37 -11.80
CA GLU A 14 -23.54 48.08 -10.83
C GLU A 14 -24.18 49.33 -11.45
N GLU A 15 -23.41 50.11 -12.21
CA GLU A 15 -23.92 51.27 -12.93
C GLU A 15 -24.92 50.85 -14.02
N ALA A 16 -24.61 49.82 -14.80
CA ALA A 16 -25.50 49.30 -15.85
C ALA A 16 -26.80 48.69 -15.30
N ALA A 17 -26.75 48.06 -14.11
CA ALA A 17 -27.94 47.54 -13.42
C ALA A 17 -28.84 48.68 -12.87
N SER A 18 -28.25 49.82 -12.52
CA SER A 18 -28.96 50.97 -11.91
C SER A 18 -29.46 51.99 -12.96
N CYS A 19 -28.90 51.99 -14.17
CA CYS A 19 -29.31 52.91 -15.23
C CYS A 19 -30.67 52.53 -15.85
N SER A 20 -31.65 53.43 -15.71
CA SER A 20 -33.00 53.27 -16.27
C SER A 20 -33.07 53.39 -17.81
N SER A 21 -32.04 53.97 -18.43
CA SER A 21 -31.91 54.20 -19.88
C SER A 21 -31.40 52.99 -20.68
N VAL A 22 -30.93 51.94 -19.99
CA VAL A 22 -30.47 50.68 -20.61
C VAL A 22 -31.65 49.72 -20.81
N PRO A 23 -31.73 48.99 -21.95
CA PRO A 23 -32.78 47.99 -22.19
C PRO A 23 -32.92 46.97 -21.06
N LYS A 24 -34.15 46.54 -20.77
CA LYS A 24 -34.48 45.65 -19.64
C LYS A 24 -33.71 44.33 -19.68
N ASP A 25 -33.58 43.73 -20.86
CA ASP A 25 -32.88 42.46 -21.05
C ASP A 25 -31.39 42.51 -20.64
N VAL A 26 -30.75 43.65 -20.91
CA VAL A 26 -29.34 43.90 -20.57
C VAL A 26 -29.18 44.21 -19.07
N ARG A 27 -30.16 44.90 -18.48
CA ARG A 27 -30.18 45.19 -17.04
C ARG A 27 -30.33 43.92 -16.21
N ASP A 28 -31.21 43.02 -16.64
CA ASP A 28 -31.41 41.73 -15.98
C ASP A 28 -30.18 40.84 -16.13
N SER A 29 -29.49 40.91 -17.27
CA SER A 29 -28.24 40.19 -17.51
C SER A 29 -27.09 40.75 -16.66
N ALA A 30 -26.97 42.07 -16.52
CA ALA A 30 -26.01 42.72 -15.63
C ALA A 30 -26.28 42.40 -14.15
N ALA A 31 -27.55 42.38 -13.73
CA ALA A 31 -27.94 42.00 -12.36
C ALA A 31 -27.61 40.54 -12.05
N LYS A 32 -27.78 39.62 -13.01
CA LYS A 32 -27.43 38.19 -12.87
C LYS A 32 -25.93 37.93 -12.81
N LEU A 33 -25.13 38.73 -13.52
CA LEU A 33 -23.67 38.60 -13.57
C LEU A 33 -22.97 39.31 -12.40
N ARG A 34 -23.72 40.05 -11.58
CA ARG A 34 -23.22 40.69 -10.35
C ARG A 34 -22.79 39.61 -9.34
N GLY A 35 -21.49 39.53 -9.06
CA GLY A 35 -20.92 38.58 -8.09
C GLY A 35 -20.50 37.22 -8.66
N ALA A 36 -20.54 37.03 -9.99
CA ALA A 36 -19.95 35.85 -10.62
C ALA A 36 -18.42 36.00 -10.74
N ASP A 37 -17.64 34.93 -10.53
CA ASP A 37 -16.17 34.98 -10.66
C ASP A 37 -15.68 35.07 -12.12
N GLY A 38 -16.55 34.73 -13.08
CA GLY A 38 -16.21 34.71 -14.50
C GLY A 38 -17.38 35.07 -15.41
N ILE A 39 -17.19 36.09 -16.25
CA ILE A 39 -18.22 36.61 -17.17
C ILE A 39 -17.92 36.17 -18.61
N PRO A 40 -18.92 35.67 -19.38
CA PRO A 40 -18.78 35.43 -20.81
C PRO A 40 -18.48 36.72 -21.59
N TRP A 41 -17.54 36.66 -22.53
CA TRP A 41 -17.13 37.81 -23.34
C TRP A 41 -18.30 38.49 -24.09
N ASP A 42 -19.23 37.70 -24.63
CA ASP A 42 -20.34 38.20 -25.44
C ASP A 42 -21.32 39.03 -24.59
N ASP A 43 -21.56 38.60 -23.35
CA ASP A 43 -22.43 39.32 -22.40
C ASP A 43 -21.80 40.66 -22.01
N LEU A 44 -20.50 40.68 -21.69
CA LEU A 44 -19.78 41.92 -21.36
C LEU A 44 -19.82 42.91 -22.53
N LYS A 45 -19.61 42.43 -23.77
CA LYS A 45 -19.67 43.28 -24.96
C LYS A 45 -21.05 43.90 -25.14
N SER A 46 -22.11 43.10 -25.00
CA SER A 46 -23.49 43.59 -25.14
C SER A 46 -23.84 44.67 -24.09
N ILE A 47 -23.39 44.48 -22.85
CA ILE A 47 -23.60 45.43 -21.74
C ILE A 47 -22.83 46.74 -21.99
N VAL A 48 -21.56 46.66 -22.39
CA VAL A 48 -20.73 47.85 -22.68
C VAL A 48 -21.30 48.64 -23.86
N GLU A 49 -21.75 47.97 -24.91
CA GLU A 49 -22.34 48.64 -26.08
C GLU A 49 -23.67 49.33 -25.75
N ALA A 50 -24.51 48.70 -24.92
CA ALA A 50 -25.77 49.26 -24.46
C ALA A 50 -25.55 50.45 -23.52
N TYR A 51 -24.62 50.34 -22.56
CA TYR A 51 -24.25 51.43 -21.65
C TYR A 51 -23.68 52.63 -22.41
N ARG A 52 -22.80 52.39 -23.41
CA ARG A 52 -22.25 53.45 -24.26
C ARG A 52 -23.33 54.20 -25.06
N LYS A 53 -24.36 53.51 -25.54
CA LYS A 53 -25.49 54.14 -26.23
C LYS A 53 -26.37 54.95 -25.28
N ALA A 54 -26.51 54.50 -24.03
CA ALA A 54 -27.36 55.11 -23.01
C ALA A 54 -26.69 56.30 -22.29
N SER A 55 -25.36 56.35 -22.26
CA SER A 55 -24.58 57.37 -21.53
C SER A 55 -23.46 57.95 -22.41
N PRO A 56 -23.77 58.92 -23.29
CA PRO A 56 -22.78 59.53 -24.18
C PRO A 56 -21.76 60.42 -23.46
N SER A 57 -22.02 60.80 -22.20
CA SER A 57 -21.14 61.66 -21.39
C SER A 57 -19.90 60.97 -20.82
N LYS A 58 -19.89 59.64 -20.70
CA LYS A 58 -18.77 58.86 -20.13
C LYS A 58 -18.57 57.54 -20.90
N PRO A 59 -17.95 57.56 -22.09
CA PRO A 59 -17.75 56.36 -22.87
C PRO A 59 -16.72 55.44 -22.19
N VAL A 60 -17.17 54.26 -21.78
CA VAL A 60 -16.31 53.19 -21.27
C VAL A 60 -15.86 52.32 -22.45
N TYR A 61 -14.55 52.05 -22.54
CA TYR A 61 -13.96 51.26 -23.63
C TYR A 61 -13.49 49.89 -23.13
N LEU A 62 -13.75 48.84 -23.92
CA LEU A 62 -13.38 47.45 -23.60
C LEU A 62 -11.89 47.27 -23.30
N HIS A 63 -11.00 47.95 -24.04
CA HIS A 63 -9.55 47.87 -23.83
C HIS A 63 -9.08 48.48 -22.50
N LYS A 64 -9.90 49.33 -21.86
CA LYS A 64 -9.61 49.86 -20.51
C LYS A 64 -10.11 48.93 -19.41
N LEU A 65 -11.07 48.05 -19.73
CA LEU A 65 -11.69 47.12 -18.78
C LEU A 65 -10.98 45.76 -18.72
N CYS A 66 -10.33 45.35 -19.81
CA CYS A 66 -9.71 44.03 -19.94
C CYS A 66 -8.19 44.15 -20.03
N SER A 67 -7.48 43.57 -19.06
CA SER A 67 -6.03 43.41 -19.05
C SER A 67 -5.65 42.02 -19.62
N PRO A 68 -4.47 41.85 -20.25
CA PRO A 68 -4.03 40.55 -20.81
C PRO A 68 -4.01 39.37 -19.81
N GLY A 69 -4.05 39.63 -18.50
CA GLY A 69 -4.11 38.60 -17.45
C GLY A 69 -5.51 38.20 -16.98
N ASP A 70 -6.58 38.83 -17.49
CA ASP A 70 -7.95 38.65 -16.98
C ASP A 70 -8.68 37.46 -17.63
N VAL A 71 -8.03 36.75 -18.55
CA VAL A 71 -8.60 35.59 -19.24
C VAL A 71 -8.49 34.36 -18.35
N LEU A 72 -9.65 33.81 -17.97
CA LEU A 72 -9.71 32.52 -17.28
C LEU A 72 -9.51 31.40 -18.31
N LEU A 73 -8.26 30.99 -18.50
CA LEU A 73 -7.91 29.81 -19.27
C LEU A 73 -8.19 28.55 -18.42
N PRO A 74 -8.84 27.52 -18.99
CA PRO A 74 -8.98 26.25 -18.29
C PRO A 74 -7.58 25.66 -18.08
N SER A 75 -7.31 25.14 -16.87
CA SER A 75 -6.09 24.37 -16.63
C SER A 75 -6.05 23.20 -17.62
N PRO A 76 -4.91 22.94 -18.27
CA PRO A 76 -4.76 21.76 -19.11
C PRO A 76 -5.20 20.49 -18.36
N PRO A 77 -5.84 19.53 -19.04
CA PRO A 77 -6.23 18.28 -18.41
C PRO A 77 -4.99 17.59 -17.86
N ALA A 78 -5.09 17.06 -16.64
CA ALA A 78 -4.00 16.32 -16.03
C ALA A 78 -3.66 15.11 -16.92
N ARG A 79 -2.39 14.99 -17.31
CA ARG A 79 -1.91 13.88 -18.14
C ARG A 79 -2.19 12.55 -17.43
N GLU A 80 -2.82 11.62 -18.14
CA GLU A 80 -2.95 10.23 -17.68
C GLU A 80 -1.55 9.65 -17.44
N ARG A 81 -1.29 9.22 -16.21
CA ARG A 81 0.02 8.67 -15.83
C ARG A 81 0.20 7.33 -16.53
N ASN A 82 1.37 7.14 -17.17
CA ASN A 82 1.74 5.86 -17.78
C ASN A 82 1.63 4.73 -16.73
N PRO A 83 0.96 3.60 -17.04
CA PRO A 83 0.81 2.47 -16.12
C PRO A 83 2.15 1.95 -15.55
N GLU A 84 3.23 1.99 -16.33
CA GLU A 84 4.56 1.59 -15.86
C GLU A 84 5.08 2.50 -14.74
N LEU A 85 4.79 3.80 -14.80
CA LEU A 85 5.21 4.75 -13.78
C LEU A 85 4.42 4.57 -12.48
N VAL A 86 3.14 4.19 -12.58
CA VAL A 86 2.31 3.88 -11.42
C VAL A 86 2.81 2.63 -10.72
N ALA A 87 3.13 1.57 -11.47
CA ALA A 87 3.70 0.35 -10.93
C ALA A 87 5.05 0.61 -10.23
N ARG A 88 5.92 1.45 -10.82
CA ARG A 88 7.19 1.85 -10.20
C ARG A 88 6.98 2.64 -8.91
N LEU A 89 6.03 3.57 -8.89
CA LEU A 89 5.71 4.33 -7.68
C LEU A 89 5.17 3.44 -6.57
N ALA A 90 4.31 2.47 -6.90
CA ALA A 90 3.81 1.50 -5.93
C ALA A 90 4.95 0.68 -5.32
N LYS A 91 5.90 0.21 -6.15
CA LYS A 91 7.08 -0.52 -5.66
C LYS A 91 7.99 0.35 -4.77
N LEU A 92 8.20 1.61 -5.15
CA LEU A 92 8.99 2.54 -4.33
C LEU A 92 8.31 2.83 -3.00
N GLN A 93 6.98 2.97 -3.00
CA GLN A 93 6.20 3.18 -1.79
C GLN A 93 6.29 1.97 -0.86
N GLU A 94 6.15 0.75 -1.39
CA GLU A 94 6.30 -0.49 -0.63
C GLU A 94 7.69 -0.61 0.01
N GLN A 95 8.75 -0.24 -0.71
CA GLN A 95 10.12 -0.23 -0.16
C GLN A 95 10.27 0.76 1.00
N VAL A 96 9.70 1.95 0.87
CA VAL A 96 9.73 2.97 1.94
C VAL A 96 8.93 2.50 3.15
N ASP A 97 7.77 1.90 2.93
CA ASP A 97 6.91 1.42 4.01
C ASP A 97 7.53 0.24 4.75
N ASN A 98 8.16 -0.70 4.02
CA ASN A 98 8.91 -1.80 4.62
C ASN A 98 10.10 -1.30 5.45
N LYS A 99 10.82 -0.29 4.96
CA LYS A 99 11.92 0.32 5.72
C LYS A 99 11.42 0.99 6.99
N ARG A 100 10.32 1.74 6.92
CA ARG A 100 9.70 2.35 8.10
C ARG A 100 9.22 1.29 9.09
N TYR A 101 8.64 0.21 8.61
CA TYR A 101 8.24 -0.91 9.45
C TYR A 101 9.44 -1.57 10.14
N SER A 102 10.53 -1.84 9.42
CA SER A 102 11.74 -2.40 10.01
C SER A 102 12.33 -1.48 11.08
N ASP A 103 12.32 -0.17 10.84
CA ASP A 103 12.82 0.81 11.80
C ASP A 103 11.95 0.82 13.07
N MET A 104 10.62 0.75 12.94
CA MET A 104 9.70 0.68 14.09
C MET A 104 9.84 -0.60 14.92
N VAL A 105 10.22 -1.72 14.29
CA VAL A 105 10.31 -3.03 14.96
C VAL A 105 11.77 -3.37 15.34
N SER A 106 12.72 -2.50 15.02
CA SER A 106 14.15 -2.70 15.28
C SER A 106 14.45 -2.97 16.76
N ASP A 107 13.90 -2.18 17.68
CA ASP A 107 14.13 -2.34 19.13
C ASP A 107 13.66 -3.70 19.69
N ILE A 108 12.62 -4.27 19.09
CA ILE A 108 12.05 -5.57 19.49
C ILE A 108 12.86 -6.71 18.86
N THR A 109 13.19 -6.56 17.58
CA THR A 109 13.89 -7.58 16.80
C THR A 109 15.38 -7.62 17.03
N GLU A 110 15.99 -6.63 17.69
CA GLU A 110 17.43 -6.65 17.98
C GLU A 110 17.90 -7.91 18.71
N LYS A 111 17.10 -8.39 19.68
CA LYS A 111 17.44 -9.60 20.46
C LYS A 111 17.31 -10.86 19.60
N GLU A 112 16.26 -10.92 18.80
CA GLU A 112 16.02 -12.03 17.87
C GLU A 112 17.10 -12.04 16.79
N ARG A 113 17.43 -10.88 16.21
CA ARG A 113 18.46 -10.73 15.19
C ARG A 113 19.85 -11.03 15.72
N LYS A 114 20.21 -10.64 16.95
CA LYS A 114 21.49 -11.06 17.58
C LYS A 114 21.52 -12.57 17.83
N ALA A 115 20.41 -13.17 18.25
CA ALA A 115 20.31 -14.63 18.38
C ALA A 115 20.37 -15.34 17.02
N ASP A 116 19.80 -14.75 15.98
CA ASP A 116 19.81 -15.26 14.61
C ASP A 116 21.16 -15.06 13.93
N GLU A 117 21.88 -13.97 14.18
CA GLU A 117 23.26 -13.75 13.74
C GLU A 117 24.23 -14.72 14.42
N LEU A 118 24.02 -15.05 15.71
CA LEU A 118 24.76 -16.11 16.39
C LEU A 118 24.42 -17.51 15.88
N ARG A 119 23.15 -17.76 15.50
CA ARG A 119 22.72 -19.04 14.91
C ARG A 119 23.15 -19.18 13.45
N SER A 120 23.10 -18.12 12.66
CA SER A 120 23.42 -18.09 11.23
C SER A 120 24.91 -17.95 10.95
N GLY A 121 25.64 -17.21 11.80
CA GLY A 121 27.10 -17.02 11.69
C GLY A 121 27.94 -18.27 11.96
N LEU A 122 27.35 -19.33 12.52
CA LEU A 122 28.01 -20.63 12.76
C LEU A 122 27.24 -21.87 12.24
N LEU A 123 26.34 -21.65 11.28
CA LEU A 123 25.88 -22.60 10.25
C LEU A 123 24.88 -23.70 10.64
N PRO A 124 23.56 -23.43 10.59
CA PRO A 124 22.54 -24.48 10.55
C PRO A 124 22.58 -25.20 9.18
N THR A 125 22.73 -24.43 8.09
CA THR A 125 22.70 -24.97 6.72
C THR A 125 23.93 -25.82 6.38
N SER A 126 25.14 -25.38 6.74
CA SER A 126 26.34 -26.19 6.49
C SER A 126 26.41 -27.40 7.43
N ARG A 127 25.87 -27.30 8.65
CA ARG A 127 25.77 -28.47 9.53
C ARG A 127 24.83 -29.52 8.95
N HIS A 128 23.71 -29.14 8.34
CA HIS A 128 22.83 -30.07 7.65
C HIS A 128 23.47 -30.67 6.40
N GLN A 129 24.18 -29.88 5.59
CA GLN A 129 24.90 -30.39 4.42
C GLN A 129 26.06 -31.33 4.81
N LEU A 130 26.80 -31.02 5.88
CA LEU A 130 27.88 -31.86 6.39
C LEU A 130 27.37 -33.14 7.04
N THR A 131 26.30 -33.06 7.85
CA THR A 131 25.71 -34.25 8.51
C THR A 131 25.15 -35.21 7.47
N TYR A 132 24.50 -34.67 6.45
CA TYR A 132 23.95 -35.47 5.38
C TYR A 132 25.06 -36.14 4.54
N GLY A 133 26.10 -35.39 4.15
CA GLY A 133 27.27 -36.00 3.49
C GLY A 133 27.97 -37.07 4.35
N ALA A 134 28.09 -36.84 5.66
CA ALA A 134 28.63 -37.82 6.58
C ALA A 134 27.77 -39.10 6.67
N HIS A 135 26.43 -38.96 6.67
CA HIS A 135 25.51 -40.10 6.64
C HIS A 135 25.74 -40.97 5.39
N VAL A 136 25.82 -40.34 4.20
CA VAL A 136 26.06 -41.05 2.93
C VAL A 136 27.38 -41.83 2.98
N LEU A 137 28.45 -41.25 3.52
CA LEU A 137 29.74 -41.94 3.64
C LEU A 137 29.67 -43.15 4.58
N VAL A 138 29.00 -43.02 5.73
CA VAL A 138 28.82 -44.13 6.67
C VAL A 138 27.97 -45.24 6.03
N ALA A 139 26.87 -44.88 5.36
CA ALA A 139 26.02 -45.84 4.66
C ALA A 139 26.79 -46.58 3.55
N MET A 140 27.56 -45.89 2.72
CA MET A 140 28.41 -46.50 1.68
C MET A 140 29.42 -47.48 2.27
N PHE A 141 30.09 -47.10 3.36
CA PHE A 141 31.08 -47.94 4.03
C PHE A 141 30.44 -49.21 4.62
N THR A 142 29.26 -49.08 5.23
CA THR A 142 28.53 -50.23 5.77
C THR A 142 28.07 -51.18 4.67
N CYS A 143 27.55 -50.67 3.54
CA CYS A 143 27.09 -51.49 2.43
C CYS A 143 28.25 -52.21 1.73
N TRP A 144 29.39 -51.53 1.54
CA TRP A 144 30.61 -52.14 1.04
C TRP A 144 31.13 -53.26 1.96
N SER A 145 31.17 -52.99 3.27
CA SER A 145 31.63 -53.98 4.27
C SER A 145 30.73 -55.22 4.28
N VAL A 146 29.41 -55.02 4.32
CA VAL A 146 28.44 -56.12 4.30
C VAL A 146 28.58 -56.95 3.02
N ALA A 147 28.65 -56.31 1.84
CA ALA A 147 28.84 -57.02 0.58
C ALA A 147 30.15 -57.82 0.55
N TYR A 148 31.25 -57.22 0.99
CA TYR A 148 32.55 -57.89 1.04
C TYR A 148 32.55 -59.11 1.98
N TYR A 149 32.04 -58.97 3.21
CA TYR A 149 32.02 -60.06 4.20
C TYR A 149 31.02 -61.15 3.86
N THR A 150 29.82 -60.80 3.37
CA THR A 150 28.80 -61.78 2.96
C THR A 150 29.30 -62.64 1.81
N THR A 151 29.94 -62.04 0.82
CA THR A 151 30.57 -62.76 -0.30
C THR A 151 31.70 -63.68 0.17
N LYS A 152 32.52 -63.23 1.12
CA LYS A 152 33.63 -64.04 1.65
C LYS A 152 33.13 -65.23 2.49
N TRP A 153 32.10 -65.00 3.31
CA TRP A 153 31.56 -66.02 4.20
C TRP A 153 30.71 -67.06 3.46
N TYR A 154 29.75 -66.62 2.64
CA TYR A 154 28.81 -67.53 1.99
C TYR A 154 29.35 -68.13 0.69
N LEU A 155 30.09 -67.36 -0.11
CA LEU A 155 30.48 -67.79 -1.46
C LEU A 155 31.96 -68.20 -1.56
N LYS A 156 32.76 -68.00 -0.50
CA LYS A 156 34.21 -68.33 -0.45
C LYS A 156 34.98 -67.84 -1.67
N TRP A 157 34.60 -66.69 -2.21
CA TRP A 157 35.26 -66.13 -3.39
C TRP A 157 36.67 -65.64 -3.08
N ASP A 158 37.55 -65.71 -4.08
CA ASP A 158 38.90 -65.15 -3.99
C ASP A 158 38.85 -63.66 -3.66
N GLU A 159 39.91 -63.17 -3.02
CA GLU A 159 40.05 -61.78 -2.53
C GLU A 159 39.73 -60.73 -3.60
N ARG A 160 40.06 -61.02 -4.86
CA ARG A 160 39.79 -60.15 -6.02
C ARG A 160 38.29 -60.05 -6.32
N TRP A 161 37.58 -61.17 -6.28
CA TRP A 161 36.13 -61.23 -6.53
C TRP A 161 35.33 -60.67 -5.36
N ALA A 162 35.80 -60.86 -4.12
CA ALA A 162 35.22 -60.23 -2.94
C ALA A 162 35.36 -58.68 -2.98
N GLY A 163 36.51 -58.17 -3.42
CA GLY A 163 36.71 -56.74 -3.64
C GLY A 163 35.75 -56.15 -4.69
N MET A 164 35.56 -56.86 -5.82
CA MET A 164 34.60 -56.47 -6.85
C MET A 164 33.15 -56.48 -6.34
N ALA A 165 32.78 -57.48 -5.54
CA ALA A 165 31.46 -57.54 -4.90
C ALA A 165 31.25 -56.37 -3.92
N GLY A 166 32.30 -55.95 -3.21
CA GLY A 166 32.29 -54.74 -2.40
C GLY A 166 31.96 -53.48 -3.22
N VAL A 167 32.60 -53.29 -4.38
CA VAL A 167 32.33 -52.15 -5.28
C VAL A 167 30.89 -52.16 -5.81
N VAL A 168 30.36 -53.34 -6.11
CA VAL A 168 28.94 -53.51 -6.47
C VAL A 168 28.04 -53.14 -5.28
N GLY A 169 28.39 -53.56 -4.07
CA GLY A 169 27.70 -53.17 -2.84
C GLY A 169 27.73 -51.65 -2.60
N LEU A 170 28.85 -50.99 -2.89
CA LEU A 170 28.98 -49.54 -2.78
C LEU A 170 28.03 -48.82 -3.76
N THR A 171 27.98 -49.29 -5.01
CA THR A 171 27.04 -48.78 -6.03
C THR A 171 25.59 -49.00 -5.62
N ALA A 172 25.25 -50.18 -5.10
CA ALA A 172 23.91 -50.49 -4.60
C ALA A 172 23.54 -49.61 -3.40
N GLY A 173 24.48 -49.40 -2.47
CA GLY A 173 24.31 -48.48 -1.34
C GLY A 173 24.03 -47.05 -1.78
N LEU A 174 24.72 -46.55 -2.81
CA LEU A 174 24.44 -45.23 -3.39
C LEU A 174 23.02 -45.13 -3.97
N VAL A 175 22.56 -46.17 -4.67
CA VAL A 175 21.20 -46.21 -5.22
C VAL A 175 20.14 -46.22 -4.12
N VAL A 176 20.34 -47.05 -3.09
CA VAL A 176 19.43 -47.11 -1.93
C VAL A 176 19.37 -45.76 -1.21
N GLU A 177 20.52 -45.15 -0.94
CA GLU A 177 20.59 -43.85 -0.28
C GLU A 177 19.88 -42.78 -1.12
N THR A 178 20.11 -42.76 -2.44
CA THR A 178 19.43 -41.86 -3.39
C THR A 178 17.91 -42.02 -3.36
N LEU A 179 17.41 -43.26 -3.29
CA LEU A 179 15.97 -43.53 -3.17
C LEU A 179 15.41 -43.05 -1.82
N LEU A 180 16.11 -43.31 -0.72
CA LEU A 180 15.72 -42.84 0.61
C LEU A 180 15.67 -41.32 0.68
N LEU A 181 16.56 -40.63 -0.04
CA LEU A 181 16.58 -39.19 -0.12
C LEU A 181 15.42 -38.62 -0.89
N ILE A 182 15.07 -39.25 -2.01
CA ILE A 182 13.89 -38.89 -2.77
C ILE A 182 12.65 -39.04 -1.88
N ILE A 183 12.52 -40.16 -1.16
CA ILE A 183 11.40 -40.39 -0.23
C ILE A 183 11.38 -39.34 0.89
N ARG A 184 12.51 -39.09 1.55
CA ARG A 184 12.63 -38.08 2.62
C ARG A 184 12.33 -36.67 2.12
N SER A 185 12.72 -36.35 0.90
CA SER A 185 12.40 -35.05 0.28
C SER A 185 10.94 -34.94 -0.16
N ALA A 186 10.27 -36.08 -0.35
CA ALA A 186 8.86 -36.18 -0.71
C ALA A 186 7.93 -36.18 0.51
N GLU A 187 8.45 -36.39 1.72
CA GLU A 187 7.66 -36.19 2.95
C GLU A 187 7.25 -34.71 3.07
N ILE A 188 5.97 -34.46 2.81
CA ILE A 188 5.34 -33.18 3.04
C ILE A 188 5.23 -33.03 4.56
N VAL A 189 6.11 -32.24 5.15
CA VAL A 189 6.09 -31.95 6.59
C VAL A 189 4.70 -31.43 6.97
N PRO A 190 3.96 -32.12 7.87
CA PRO A 190 2.64 -31.69 8.30
C PRO A 190 2.73 -30.33 9.01
N LEU A 191 1.70 -29.50 8.81
CA LEU A 191 1.70 -28.09 9.21
C LEU A 191 1.89 -27.89 10.73
N GLU A 192 1.53 -28.92 11.51
CA GLU A 192 1.68 -29.03 12.96
C GLU A 192 3.14 -28.93 13.44
N GLU A 193 4.10 -29.47 12.67
CA GLU A 193 5.52 -29.45 13.06
C GLU A 193 6.22 -28.15 12.64
N ARG A 194 5.71 -27.52 11.56
CA ARG A 194 6.25 -26.26 11.04
C ARG A 194 5.81 -25.04 11.86
N MET A 195 4.67 -25.12 12.53
CA MET A 195 4.13 -24.05 13.38
C MET A 195 3.52 -24.62 14.68
N PRO A 196 4.34 -25.14 15.61
CA PRO A 196 3.84 -25.73 16.86
C PRO A 196 3.10 -24.71 17.73
N ASP A 197 3.45 -23.42 17.63
CA ASP A 197 2.83 -22.35 18.39
C ASP A 197 1.38 -22.05 17.98
N LEU A 198 0.97 -22.41 16.75
CA LEU A 198 -0.42 -22.23 16.29
C LEU A 198 -1.37 -23.28 16.86
N PHE A 199 -0.85 -24.47 17.22
CA PHE A 199 -1.64 -25.59 17.72
C PHE A 199 -1.55 -25.76 19.24
N ASP A 200 -0.66 -25.01 19.90
CA ASP A 200 -0.54 -24.92 21.36
C ASP A 200 -1.74 -24.17 21.97
N LYS A 201 -2.81 -24.91 22.28
CA LYS A 201 -4.08 -24.38 22.81
C LYS A 201 -3.92 -23.40 23.97
N HIS A 202 -2.91 -23.61 24.83
CA HIS A 202 -2.64 -22.75 25.98
C HIS A 202 -2.03 -21.38 25.57
N LYS A 203 -1.12 -21.36 24.60
CA LYS A 203 -0.54 -20.11 24.07
C LYS A 203 -1.56 -19.33 23.25
N VAL A 204 -2.36 -20.03 22.46
CA VAL A 204 -3.48 -19.45 21.71
C VAL A 204 -4.49 -18.82 22.67
N ALA A 205 -4.89 -19.53 23.74
CA ALA A 205 -5.77 -18.99 24.77
C ALA A 205 -5.19 -17.77 25.50
N ALA A 206 -3.90 -17.79 25.83
CA ALA A 206 -3.20 -16.65 26.44
C ALA A 206 -3.14 -15.43 25.50
N ALA A 207 -2.90 -15.65 24.20
CA ALA A 207 -2.92 -14.59 23.20
C ALA A 207 -4.33 -13.99 23.03
N TYR A 208 -5.38 -14.81 22.98
CA TYR A 208 -6.77 -14.32 22.95
C TYR A 208 -7.14 -13.53 24.22
N ALA A 209 -6.68 -13.98 25.40
CA ALA A 209 -6.89 -13.26 26.65
C ALA A 209 -6.17 -11.89 26.65
N ALA A 210 -4.93 -11.82 26.17
CA ALA A 210 -4.19 -10.56 26.04
C ALA A 210 -4.89 -9.58 25.09
N VAL A 211 -5.40 -10.06 23.95
CA VAL A 211 -6.18 -9.23 23.01
C VAL A 211 -7.50 -8.76 23.62
N ALA A 212 -8.17 -9.59 24.42
CA ALA A 212 -9.38 -9.21 25.12
C ALA A 212 -9.11 -8.11 26.17
N GLU A 213 -8.01 -8.20 26.91
CA GLU A 213 -7.58 -7.17 27.86
C GLU A 213 -7.19 -5.87 27.16
N MET A 214 -6.51 -5.92 26.01
CA MET A 214 -6.24 -4.72 25.21
C MET A 214 -7.53 -4.05 24.72
N LYS A 215 -8.50 -4.83 24.20
CA LYS A 215 -9.80 -4.30 23.80
C LYS A 215 -10.60 -3.71 24.96
N LYS A 216 -10.47 -4.26 26.17
CA LYS A 216 -11.09 -3.67 27.38
C LYS A 216 -10.43 -2.32 27.71
N LYS A 217 -9.11 -2.25 27.71
CA LYS A 217 -8.36 -1.00 27.94
C LYS A 217 -8.70 0.07 26.89
N GLU A 218 -8.83 -0.29 25.62
CA GLU A 218 -9.29 0.62 24.57
C GLU A 218 -10.73 1.11 24.81
N ARG A 219 -11.64 0.22 25.23
CA ARG A 219 -13.03 0.59 25.56
C ARG A 219 -13.10 1.49 26.80
N GLU A 220 -12.26 1.26 27.79
CA GLU A 220 -12.16 2.10 28.99
C GLU A 220 -11.55 3.46 28.67
N ALA A 221 -10.50 3.51 27.85
CA ALA A 221 -9.94 4.75 27.33
C ALA A 221 -10.96 5.54 26.49
N ALA A 222 -11.75 4.86 25.65
CA ALA A 222 -12.82 5.47 24.87
C ALA A 222 -13.97 6.01 25.77
N LYS A 223 -14.29 5.33 26.88
CA LYS A 223 -15.28 5.81 27.86
C LYS A 223 -14.75 6.99 28.68
N ALA A 224 -13.48 6.97 29.08
CA ALA A 224 -12.82 8.08 29.78
C ALA A 224 -12.74 9.34 28.90
N GLY A 225 -12.46 9.17 27.61
CA GLY A 225 -12.51 10.27 26.62
C GLY A 225 -13.91 10.85 26.40
N ARG A 226 -14.96 10.04 26.57
CA ARG A 226 -16.37 10.47 26.39
C ARG A 226 -16.96 11.19 27.62
N GLY A 227 -16.25 11.17 28.77
CA GLY A 227 -16.64 11.87 30.00
C GLY A 227 -16.28 13.36 30.04
N LYS A 228 -15.44 13.85 29.12
CA LYS A 228 -14.98 15.26 29.10
C LYS A 228 -15.70 16.16 28.08
N GLY A 229 -16.75 15.65 27.43
CA GLY A 229 -17.47 16.39 26.39
C GLY A 229 -18.98 16.13 26.42
N LYS A 230 -19.67 16.48 27.51
CA LYS A 230 -21.13 16.64 27.48
C LYS A 230 -21.57 17.71 28.47
N GLY A 231 -21.51 18.95 27.98
CA GLY A 231 -22.01 20.13 28.67
C GLY A 231 -22.40 21.22 27.69
N GLN A 232 -23.24 20.92 26.69
CA GLN A 232 -24.22 21.84 26.09
C GLN A 232 -24.88 21.20 24.86
N GLY A 233 -26.18 21.48 24.68
CA GLY A 233 -26.89 21.24 23.42
C GLY A 233 -28.07 20.28 23.52
N LYS A 234 -29.16 20.78 24.12
CA LYS A 234 -30.52 20.27 23.95
C LYS A 234 -31.02 20.77 22.59
N GLY A 235 -31.51 19.89 21.72
CA GLY A 235 -32.06 20.26 20.42
C GLY A 235 -32.61 19.05 19.67
N ASP A 236 -33.92 19.07 19.47
CA ASP A 236 -34.79 18.04 18.89
C ASP A 236 -34.46 17.62 17.46
N GLY A 237 -34.94 16.44 17.05
CA GLY A 237 -35.29 16.19 15.65
C GLY A 237 -34.86 14.85 15.03
N LYS A 238 -35.71 13.83 15.20
CA LYS A 238 -36.35 13.08 14.10
C LYS A 238 -35.47 12.52 12.94
N GLY A 239 -35.25 11.21 12.96
CA GLY A 239 -35.64 10.32 11.84
C GLY A 239 -34.62 9.97 10.74
N LYS A 240 -34.65 8.67 10.41
CA LYS A 240 -34.31 7.98 9.14
C LYS A 240 -32.84 7.72 8.76
N ALA A 241 -32.52 6.42 8.84
CA ALA A 241 -32.01 5.51 7.80
C ALA A 241 -31.31 6.11 6.55
N GLY A 242 -30.17 5.51 6.19
CA GLY A 242 -29.74 5.39 4.80
C GLY A 242 -28.24 5.53 4.58
N ALA A 243 -27.60 4.39 4.27
CA ALA A 243 -26.67 4.17 3.16
C ALA A 243 -25.36 4.98 3.00
N GLU A 244 -24.32 4.21 2.64
CA GLU A 244 -23.35 4.49 1.57
C GLU A 244 -22.05 5.26 1.88
N ALA A 245 -20.98 4.45 1.86
CA ALA A 245 -19.69 4.59 1.17
C ALA A 245 -19.00 5.97 0.94
N ALA A 246 -17.72 5.96 1.38
CA ALA A 246 -16.51 6.57 0.81
C ALA A 246 -16.30 8.10 0.99
N PRO A 247 -15.09 8.65 0.77
CA PRO A 247 -13.70 8.14 0.88
C PRO A 247 -12.83 9.04 1.81
N VAL A 248 -11.62 8.62 2.20
CA VAL A 248 -10.63 9.54 2.80
C VAL A 248 -9.51 9.86 1.82
N GLU A 249 -9.52 11.14 1.50
CA GLU A 249 -8.61 11.95 0.71
C GLU A 249 -7.21 12.03 1.34
N SER A 250 -6.21 11.92 0.47
CA SER A 250 -4.80 12.14 0.75
C SER A 250 -4.49 13.60 1.12
N LYS A 251 -3.87 13.85 2.27
CA LYS A 251 -3.18 15.13 2.55
C LYS A 251 -1.69 15.01 2.26
N LYS A 252 -1.27 15.76 1.25
CA LYS A 252 0.10 16.24 1.02
C LYS A 252 0.54 17.18 2.16
N ALA A 253 1.77 17.02 2.61
CA ALA A 253 2.67 18.03 3.17
C ALA A 253 4.02 17.34 3.40
N ARG A 254 5.20 17.88 3.13
CA ARG A 254 5.68 19.14 2.55
C ARG A 254 7.14 18.87 2.16
#